data_AF-A0AAE4YCJ3-F1
#
_entry.id   AF-A0AAE4YCJ3-F1
#
_cell.length_a   1.000
_cell.length_b   1.000
_cell.length_c   1.000
_cell.angle_alpha   90.00
_cell.angle_beta   90.00
_cell.angle_gamma   90.00
#
_symmetry.space_group_name_H-M   'P 1'
#
loop_
_entity.id
_entity.type
_entity.pdbx_description
1 polymer ?
#
loop_
_entity_poly.entity_id
_entity_poly.type
_entity_poly.pdbx_seq_one_letter_code
_entity_poly.pdbx_strand_id
1 'polypeptide(L)'
;MVWGIVLPTGFGKHFPRSDFVGWKEHLSRRLKDLAPEVKAMMDGSVADYCYRVSEAFTREVRNPARSQSPVRMPDIDELPQEIRLEGAHTDLAAFFMTRDRMLAVDEQLRTIIEALEPGGHVFWPLRLTTSKGADLPKRYFGLIIGRFLDSFDLEATPPESVTGTGYQRQASGMTMAVFATLAFRADQIGTSHLWRERRLLRPRVFLSDILQAEILKAGLNIPKHHKVKTI
;
A
#
# COMPACT_ATOMS: atom_id res chain seq x y z
N MET A 1 -10.72 17.85 -3.25
CA MET A 1 -9.28 17.99 -2.95
C MET A 1 -8.74 16.64 -2.48
N VAL A 2 -7.42 16.52 -2.38
CA VAL A 2 -6.71 15.24 -2.22
C VAL A 2 -5.71 15.33 -1.07
N TRP A 3 -5.41 14.18 -0.45
CA TRP A 3 -4.43 14.03 0.62
C TRP A 3 -3.40 12.98 0.27
N GLY A 4 -2.11 13.33 0.36
CA GLY A 4 -1.03 12.35 0.26
C GLY A 4 -0.68 11.79 1.64
N ILE A 5 -0.59 10.47 1.76
CA ILE A 5 -0.16 9.81 3.00
C ILE A 5 1.36 9.75 3.08
N VAL A 6 1.91 10.26 4.19
CA VAL A 6 3.30 10.09 4.57
C VAL A 6 3.44 8.74 5.26
N LEU A 7 3.85 7.73 4.50
CA LEU A 7 4.14 6.42 5.06
C LEU A 7 5.28 6.52 6.08
N PRO A 8 5.16 5.85 7.23
CA PRO A 8 6.14 5.90 8.31
C PRO A 8 7.50 5.34 7.88
N THR A 9 8.57 5.97 8.37
CA THR A 9 9.95 5.52 8.17
C THR A 9 10.55 4.84 9.40
N GLY A 10 9.95 5.03 10.58
CA GLY A 10 10.36 4.44 11.85
C GLY A 10 9.28 3.55 12.45
N PHE A 11 9.70 2.64 13.33
CA PHE A 11 8.79 1.69 13.95
C PHE A 11 7.82 2.38 14.92
N GLY A 12 6.59 1.89 14.98
CA GLY A 12 5.53 2.39 15.87
C GLY A 12 4.15 1.90 15.44
N LYS A 13 3.09 2.56 15.92
CA LYS A 13 1.69 2.16 15.65
C LYS A 13 1.28 2.11 14.17
N HIS A 14 2.00 2.83 13.29
CA HIS A 14 1.78 2.83 11.84
C HIS A 14 2.79 1.96 11.06
N PHE A 15 3.83 1.47 11.74
CA PHE A 15 4.83 0.56 11.18
C PHE A 15 5.35 -0.35 12.30
N PRO A 16 4.55 -1.31 12.76
CA PRO A 16 4.99 -2.17 13.84
C PRO A 16 6.20 -3.00 13.39
N ARG A 17 7.08 -3.33 14.33
CA ARG A 17 8.04 -4.40 14.09
C ARG A 17 7.26 -5.70 14.03
N SER A 18 7.37 -6.43 12.92
CA SER A 18 6.56 -7.61 12.71
C SER A 18 7.14 -8.52 11.65
N ASP A 19 6.86 -9.82 11.74
CA ASP A 19 7.25 -10.85 10.77
C ASP A 19 6.05 -11.57 10.18
N PHE A 20 6.16 -12.01 8.93
CA PHE A 20 5.19 -12.91 8.31
C PHE A 20 5.41 -14.33 8.82
N VAL A 21 4.38 -14.95 9.41
CA VAL A 21 4.48 -16.30 9.98
C VAL A 21 4.22 -17.34 8.89
N GLY A 22 5.22 -18.18 8.57
CA GLY A 22 5.05 -19.32 7.66
C GLY A 22 4.89 -18.97 6.18
N TRP A 23 4.89 -17.68 5.83
CA TRP A 23 4.59 -17.20 4.47
C TRP A 23 5.67 -17.64 3.48
N LYS A 24 6.95 -17.47 3.84
CA LYS A 24 8.07 -17.87 2.98
C LYS A 24 8.10 -19.38 2.76
N GLU A 25 7.79 -20.16 3.79
CA GLU A 25 7.71 -21.61 3.74
C GLU A 25 6.53 -22.05 2.86
N HIS A 26 5.39 -21.37 2.96
CA HIS A 26 4.24 -21.59 2.08
C HIS A 26 4.58 -21.32 0.62
N LEU A 27 5.13 -20.14 0.31
CA LEU A 27 5.55 -19.80 -1.05
C LEU A 27 6.65 -20.73 -1.58
N SER A 28 7.56 -21.19 -0.74
CA SER A 28 8.57 -22.19 -1.11
C SER A 28 7.94 -23.52 -1.54
N ARG A 29 6.90 -23.99 -0.85
CA ARG A 29 6.14 -25.18 -1.27
C ARG A 29 5.42 -24.92 -2.59
N ARG A 30 4.69 -23.81 -2.70
CA ARG A 30 3.96 -23.43 -3.91
C ARG A 30 4.87 -23.34 -5.13
N LEU A 31 6.08 -22.79 -4.97
CA LEU A 31 7.08 -22.71 -6.04
C LEU A 31 7.42 -24.10 -6.59
N LYS A 32 7.42 -25.16 -5.78
CA LYS A 32 7.68 -26.54 -6.25
C LYS A 32 6.56 -27.07 -7.15
N ASP A 33 5.34 -26.59 -7.00
CA ASP A 33 4.17 -27.04 -7.75
C ASP A 33 3.96 -26.23 -9.05
N LEU A 34 4.67 -25.12 -9.22
CA LEU A 34 4.60 -24.30 -10.44
C LEU A 34 5.16 -25.04 -11.67
N ALA A 35 4.64 -24.66 -12.85
CA ALA A 35 5.14 -25.15 -14.12
C ALA A 35 6.64 -24.77 -14.32
N PRO A 36 7.45 -25.62 -14.98
CA PRO A 36 8.88 -25.37 -15.20
C PRO A 36 9.18 -24.02 -15.86
N GLU A 37 8.33 -23.58 -16.78
CA GLU A 37 8.48 -22.33 -17.51
C GLU A 37 8.36 -21.13 -16.57
N VAL A 38 7.40 -21.19 -15.64
CA VAL A 38 7.18 -20.15 -14.63
C VAL A 38 8.33 -20.12 -13.63
N LYS A 39 8.83 -21.29 -13.22
CA LYS A 39 10.02 -21.40 -12.34
C LYS A 39 11.26 -20.80 -12.99
N ALA A 40 11.49 -21.08 -14.28
CA ALA A 40 12.64 -20.58 -15.03
C ALA A 40 12.66 -19.05 -15.10
N MET A 41 11.50 -18.39 -15.19
CA MET A 41 11.39 -16.92 -15.13
C MET A 41 11.84 -16.32 -13.79
N MET A 42 11.92 -17.13 -12.73
CA MET A 42 12.28 -16.73 -11.37
C MET A 42 13.59 -17.38 -10.90
N ASP A 43 14.35 -17.97 -11.82
CA ASP A 43 15.58 -18.73 -11.52
C ASP A 43 15.39 -19.81 -10.44
N GLY A 44 14.16 -20.34 -10.30
CA GLY A 44 13.79 -21.28 -9.24
C GLY A 44 13.97 -20.74 -7.80
N SER A 45 14.15 -19.44 -7.61
CA SER A 45 14.46 -18.84 -6.31
C SER A 45 13.19 -18.53 -5.51
N VAL A 46 13.10 -19.07 -4.29
CA VAL A 46 12.05 -18.72 -3.32
C VAL A 46 12.08 -17.22 -3.01
N ALA A 47 13.28 -16.63 -2.94
CA ALA A 47 13.41 -15.21 -2.66
C ALA A 47 12.86 -14.35 -3.81
N ASP A 48 13.13 -14.72 -5.06
CA ASP A 48 12.54 -14.04 -6.22
C ASP A 48 11.02 -14.21 -6.23
N TYR A 49 10.52 -15.42 -5.99
CA TYR A 49 9.08 -15.65 -5.94
C TYR A 49 8.37 -14.82 -4.84
N CYS A 50 8.94 -14.76 -3.64
CA CYS A 50 8.44 -13.89 -2.57
C CYS A 50 8.47 -12.42 -2.98
N TYR A 51 9.55 -11.98 -3.63
CA TYR A 51 9.67 -10.63 -4.17
C TYR A 51 8.55 -10.35 -5.18
N ARG A 52 8.33 -11.24 -6.17
CA ARG A 52 7.28 -11.11 -7.21
C ARG A 52 5.88 -11.01 -6.62
N VAL A 53 5.57 -11.82 -5.60
CA VAL A 53 4.29 -11.73 -4.88
C VAL A 53 4.18 -10.38 -4.16
N SER A 54 5.23 -9.95 -3.45
CA SER A 54 5.24 -8.68 -2.72
C SER A 54 5.16 -7.44 -3.63
N GLU A 55 5.54 -7.55 -4.91
CA GLU A 55 5.45 -6.44 -5.85
C GLU A 55 4.01 -5.93 -5.97
N ALA A 56 3.02 -6.82 -5.93
CA ALA A 56 1.60 -6.47 -6.01
C ALA A 56 1.13 -5.56 -4.86
N PHE A 57 1.82 -5.55 -3.72
CA PHE A 57 1.50 -4.65 -2.61
C PHE A 57 1.74 -3.18 -2.97
N THR A 58 2.62 -2.90 -3.94
CA THR A 58 3.05 -1.53 -4.25
C THR A 58 3.01 -1.14 -5.72
N ARG A 59 2.95 -2.10 -6.64
CA ARG A 59 2.99 -1.89 -8.08
C ARG A 59 1.65 -2.23 -8.70
N GLU A 60 1.36 -1.52 -9.78
CA GLU A 60 0.17 -1.76 -10.58
C GLU A 60 0.27 -3.11 -11.30
N VAL A 61 -0.73 -3.96 -11.08
CA VAL A 61 -0.88 -5.21 -11.79
C VAL A 61 -1.16 -4.92 -13.25
N ARG A 62 -0.43 -5.57 -14.17
CA ARG A 62 -0.55 -5.40 -15.63
C ARG A 62 -0.27 -3.97 -16.15
N ASN A 63 0.67 -3.22 -15.58
CA ASN A 63 1.10 -1.94 -16.17
C ASN A 63 2.06 -2.17 -17.36
N PRO A 64 1.64 -1.90 -18.62
CA PRO A 64 2.47 -2.14 -19.80
C PRO A 64 3.64 -1.14 -19.94
N ALA A 65 3.60 0.01 -19.27
CA ALA A 65 4.61 1.07 -19.38
C ALA A 65 5.86 0.80 -18.52
N ARG A 66 5.94 -0.31 -17.77
CA ARG A 66 6.88 -0.46 -16.64
C ARG A 66 7.73 -1.73 -16.55
N SER A 67 8.07 -2.37 -17.67
CA SER A 67 9.12 -3.42 -17.82
C SER A 67 8.61 -4.80 -18.23
N GLN A 68 9.56 -5.57 -18.79
CA GLN A 68 9.53 -6.90 -19.41
C GLN A 68 8.93 -8.03 -18.54
N SER A 69 8.50 -7.75 -17.31
CA SER A 69 7.81 -8.73 -16.46
C SER A 69 6.61 -8.08 -15.78
N PRO A 70 5.38 -8.32 -16.26
CA PRO A 70 4.18 -7.75 -15.67
C PRO A 70 4.00 -8.27 -14.24
N VAL A 71 3.70 -7.36 -13.30
CA VAL A 71 3.27 -7.73 -11.95
C VAL A 71 1.90 -8.41 -12.09
N ARG A 72 1.77 -9.60 -11.51
CA ARG A 72 0.50 -10.33 -11.44
C ARG A 72 -0.18 -10.07 -10.10
N MET A 73 -1.49 -10.25 -10.07
CA MET A 73 -2.19 -10.35 -8.80
C MET A 73 -1.84 -11.69 -8.14
N PRO A 74 -1.47 -11.73 -6.85
CA PRO A 74 -1.32 -12.96 -6.10
C PRO A 74 -2.66 -13.69 -5.95
N ASP A 75 -2.61 -15.01 -5.91
CA ASP A 75 -3.73 -15.81 -5.43
C ASP A 75 -3.90 -15.57 -3.91
N ILE A 76 -5.10 -15.78 -3.38
CA ILE A 76 -5.38 -15.52 -1.95
C ILE A 76 -4.49 -16.34 -1.01
N ASP A 77 -4.16 -17.59 -1.39
CA ASP A 77 -3.29 -18.48 -0.61
C ASP A 77 -1.82 -18.02 -0.63
N GLU A 78 -1.41 -17.25 -1.65
CA GLU A 78 -0.09 -16.64 -1.72
C GLU A 78 0.05 -15.37 -0.87
N LEU A 79 -1.05 -14.84 -0.33
CA LEU A 79 -1.01 -13.66 0.54
C LEU A 79 -0.67 -14.06 1.99
N PRO A 80 0.11 -13.22 2.72
CA PRO A 80 0.37 -13.47 4.13
C PRO A 80 -0.93 -13.57 4.94
N GLN A 81 -1.12 -14.67 5.67
CA GLN A 81 -2.32 -14.90 6.49
C GLN A 81 -2.11 -14.51 7.95
N GLU A 82 -0.86 -14.49 8.41
CA GLU A 82 -0.52 -14.13 9.79
C GLU A 82 0.71 -13.23 9.87
N ILE A 83 0.62 -12.25 10.76
CA ILE A 83 1.72 -11.40 11.18
C ILE A 83 1.94 -11.54 12.67
N ARG A 84 3.19 -11.80 13.06
CA ARG A 84 3.62 -11.77 14.45
C ARG A 84 4.28 -10.43 14.75
N LEU A 85 3.73 -9.69 15.70
CA LEU A 85 4.29 -8.45 16.20
C LEU A 85 5.46 -8.73 17.15
N GLU A 86 6.52 -7.94 17.04
CA GLU A 86 7.61 -7.93 17.99
C GLU A 86 7.30 -6.93 19.12
N GLY A 87 7.54 -7.32 20.37
CA GLY A 87 7.27 -6.45 21.52
C GLY A 87 5.79 -6.30 21.90
N ALA A 88 5.50 -5.33 22.76
CA ALA A 88 4.18 -5.10 23.35
C ALA A 88 3.35 -4.08 22.55
N HIS A 89 3.18 -4.29 21.25
CA HIS A 89 2.32 -3.45 20.42
C HIS A 89 0.85 -3.85 20.60
N THR A 90 0.15 -3.22 21.55
CA THR A 90 -1.29 -3.45 21.79
C THR A 90 -2.19 -2.42 21.11
N ASP A 91 -1.66 -1.26 20.73
CA ASP A 91 -2.40 -0.18 20.06
C ASP A 91 -1.87 0.07 18.65
N LEU A 92 -2.33 -0.74 17.70
CA LEU A 92 -2.07 -0.52 16.28
C LEU A 92 -3.08 0.47 15.69
N ALA A 93 -2.60 1.25 14.72
CA ALA A 93 -3.43 2.18 13.98
C ALA A 93 -4.44 1.45 13.08
N ALA A 94 -5.51 2.14 12.70
CA ALA A 94 -6.51 1.64 11.76
C ALA A 94 -5.95 1.45 10.35
N PHE A 95 -4.84 2.14 10.04
CA PHE A 95 -4.07 1.97 8.81
C PHE A 95 -2.58 1.94 9.17
N PHE A 96 -1.88 0.88 8.76
CA PHE A 96 -0.45 0.73 8.97
C PHE A 96 0.22 -0.01 7.82
N MET A 97 1.54 0.11 7.76
CA MET A 97 2.40 -0.59 6.83
C MET A 97 3.19 -1.65 7.59
N THR A 98 3.48 -2.79 6.98
CA THR A 98 4.32 -3.84 7.55
C THR A 98 5.60 -4.01 6.72
N ARG A 99 6.35 -5.09 6.95
CA ARG A 99 7.45 -5.48 6.05
C ARG A 99 6.96 -5.62 4.61
N ASP A 100 7.90 -5.45 3.68
CA ASP A 100 7.66 -5.48 2.24
C ASP A 100 6.63 -4.46 1.72
N ARG A 101 6.35 -3.43 2.53
CA ARG A 101 5.42 -2.32 2.21
C ARG A 101 3.98 -2.79 2.02
N MET A 102 3.63 -3.96 2.55
CA MET A 102 2.25 -4.43 2.62
C MET A 102 1.46 -3.48 3.53
N LEU A 103 0.25 -3.14 3.10
CA LEU A 103 -0.66 -2.31 3.86
C LEU A 103 -1.65 -3.20 4.60
N ALA A 104 -2.05 -2.76 5.79
CA ALA A 104 -3.10 -3.39 6.56
C ALA A 104 -4.03 -2.34 7.14
N VAL A 105 -5.31 -2.72 7.26
CA VAL A 105 -6.36 -1.88 7.82
C VAL A 105 -7.18 -2.64 8.84
N ASP A 106 -7.79 -1.95 9.80
CA ASP A 106 -8.80 -2.56 10.67
C ASP A 106 -10.15 -2.75 9.96
N GLU A 107 -11.06 -3.46 10.61
CA GLU A 107 -12.40 -3.75 10.08
C GLU A 107 -13.20 -2.49 9.75
N GLN A 108 -13.15 -1.47 10.60
CA GLN A 108 -13.93 -0.25 10.41
C GLN A 108 -13.42 0.54 9.20
N LEU A 109 -12.10 0.67 9.04
CA LEU A 109 -11.54 1.35 7.88
C LEU A 109 -11.79 0.57 6.58
N ARG A 110 -11.67 -0.76 6.60
CA ARG A 110 -12.07 -1.61 5.46
C ARG A 110 -13.50 -1.33 5.05
N THR A 111 -14.44 -1.31 6.00
CA THR A 111 -15.86 -1.07 5.72
C THR A 111 -16.10 0.29 5.07
N ILE A 112 -15.43 1.34 5.54
CA ILE A 112 -15.53 2.68 4.94
C ILE A 112 -15.00 2.68 3.50
N ILE A 113 -13.83 2.07 3.26
CA ILE A 113 -13.23 2.01 1.92
C ILE A 113 -14.14 1.21 0.98
N GLU A 114 -14.62 0.03 1.40
CA GLU A 114 -15.46 -0.83 0.57
C GLU A 114 -16.83 -0.20 0.27
N ALA A 115 -17.39 0.59 1.19
CA ALA A 115 -18.63 1.33 0.95
C ALA A 115 -18.47 2.45 -0.09
N LEU A 116 -17.31 3.11 -0.11
CA LEU A 116 -17.00 4.17 -1.08
C LEU A 116 -16.54 3.62 -2.43
N GLU A 117 -15.79 2.51 -2.44
CA GLU A 117 -15.22 1.90 -3.65
C GLU A 117 -15.41 0.37 -3.67
N PRO A 118 -16.65 -0.12 -3.85
CA PRO A 118 -16.93 -1.56 -3.85
C PRO A 118 -16.08 -2.30 -4.89
N GLY A 119 -15.34 -3.32 -4.45
CA GLY A 119 -14.46 -4.13 -5.30
C GLY A 119 -13.27 -3.39 -5.92
N GLY A 120 -13.00 -2.14 -5.52
CA GLY A 120 -11.89 -1.34 -6.04
C GLY A 120 -10.51 -1.77 -5.52
N HIS A 121 -10.49 -2.54 -4.42
CA HIS A 121 -9.29 -2.99 -3.73
C HIS A 121 -9.42 -4.46 -3.32
N VAL A 122 -8.29 -5.12 -3.09
CA VAL A 122 -8.28 -6.48 -2.56
C VAL A 122 -8.04 -6.42 -1.06
N PHE A 123 -8.99 -6.97 -0.32
CA PHE A 123 -8.89 -7.20 1.12
C PHE A 123 -8.86 -8.69 1.40
N TRP A 124 -8.03 -9.11 2.35
CA TRP A 124 -8.05 -10.48 2.86
C TRP A 124 -7.88 -10.49 4.38
N PRO A 125 -8.50 -11.44 5.10
CA PRO A 125 -8.33 -11.56 6.54
C PRO A 125 -6.84 -11.70 6.90
N LEU A 126 -6.41 -10.96 7.91
CA LEU A 126 -5.03 -10.97 8.37
C LEU A 126 -5.01 -11.18 9.88
N ARG A 127 -4.51 -12.34 10.31
CA ARG A 127 -4.36 -12.66 11.73
C ARG A 127 -3.14 -11.93 12.29
N LEU A 128 -3.32 -11.15 13.35
CA LEU A 128 -2.22 -10.51 14.05
C LEU A 128 -2.03 -11.15 15.42
N THR A 129 -0.82 -11.59 15.69
CA THR A 129 -0.44 -12.18 16.98
C THR A 129 0.64 -11.35 17.67
N THR A 130 0.59 -11.29 19.00
CA THR A 130 1.67 -10.74 19.83
C THR A 130 2.93 -11.60 19.74
N SER A 131 4.04 -11.12 20.30
CA SER A 131 5.29 -11.91 20.35
C SER A 131 5.14 -13.26 21.07
N LYS A 132 4.15 -13.39 21.96
CA LYS A 132 3.80 -14.62 22.67
C LYS A 132 2.77 -15.50 21.93
N GLY A 133 2.35 -15.11 20.73
CA GLY A 133 1.39 -15.85 19.91
C GLY A 133 -0.08 -15.62 20.23
N ALA A 134 -0.42 -14.74 21.19
CA ALA A 134 -1.81 -14.40 21.48
C ALA A 134 -2.39 -13.47 20.41
N ASP A 135 -3.64 -13.70 19.99
CA ASP A 135 -4.32 -12.86 19.01
C ASP A 135 -4.56 -11.43 19.53
N LEU A 136 -4.55 -10.46 18.62
CA LEU A 136 -5.03 -9.11 18.92
C LEU A 136 -6.57 -9.07 18.95
N PRO A 137 -7.17 -8.23 19.81
CA PRO A 137 -8.63 -8.16 19.94
C PRO A 137 -9.32 -7.56 18.71
N LYS A 138 -8.62 -6.72 17.95
CA LYS A 138 -9.15 -6.10 16.72
C LYS A 138 -8.89 -7.01 15.52
N ARG A 139 -9.86 -7.06 14.61
CA ARG A 139 -9.72 -7.70 13.29
C ARG A 139 -9.00 -6.78 12.32
N TYR A 140 -8.09 -7.36 11.55
CA TYR A 140 -7.35 -6.66 10.53
C TYR A 140 -7.44 -7.39 9.19
N PHE A 141 -7.20 -6.62 8.14
CA PHE A 141 -7.20 -7.08 6.77
C PHE A 141 -5.95 -6.58 6.09
N GLY A 142 -5.29 -7.45 5.32
CA GLY A 142 -4.32 -6.99 4.35
C GLY A 142 -5.02 -6.21 3.24
N LEU A 143 -4.30 -5.27 2.63
CA LEU A 143 -4.82 -4.38 1.60
C LEU A 143 -3.85 -4.29 0.42
N ILE A 144 -4.35 -4.64 -0.77
CA ILE A 144 -3.77 -4.26 -2.06
C ILE A 144 -4.67 -3.19 -2.69
N ILE A 145 -4.10 -1.99 -2.86
CA ILE A 145 -4.78 -0.89 -3.54
C ILE A 145 -4.83 -1.20 -5.04
N GLY A 146 -6.03 -1.49 -5.56
CA GLY A 146 -6.25 -1.80 -6.98
C GLY A 146 -6.25 -0.59 -7.93
N ARG A 147 -6.47 0.63 -7.41
CA ARG A 147 -6.51 1.84 -8.24
C ARG A 147 -5.14 2.50 -8.37
N PHE A 148 -4.72 2.70 -9.61
CA PHE A 148 -3.52 3.45 -9.98
C PHE A 148 -3.89 4.55 -10.97
N LEU A 149 -3.66 5.79 -10.59
CA LEU A 149 -4.02 6.96 -11.40
C LEU A 149 -2.78 7.64 -11.96
N ASP A 150 -2.94 8.35 -13.07
CA ASP A 150 -1.96 9.30 -13.62
C ASP A 150 -2.47 10.73 -13.36
N SER A 151 -2.73 11.01 -12.09
CA SER A 151 -3.37 12.26 -11.67
C SER A 151 -2.36 13.36 -11.32
N PHE A 152 -1.10 13.00 -11.03
CA PHE A 152 -0.05 13.95 -10.71
C PHE A 152 0.40 14.75 -11.95
N ASP A 153 0.32 16.07 -11.86
CA ASP A 153 0.73 17.00 -12.91
C ASP A 153 2.11 17.57 -12.62
N LEU A 154 3.10 17.12 -13.40
CA LEU A 154 4.48 17.58 -13.27
C LEU A 154 4.66 19.02 -13.79
N GLU A 155 3.90 19.45 -14.79
CA GLU A 155 4.04 20.78 -15.39
C GLU A 155 3.47 21.86 -14.48
N ALA A 156 2.39 21.56 -13.78
CA ALA A 156 1.78 22.45 -12.81
C ALA A 156 2.41 22.38 -11.40
N THR A 157 3.36 21.46 -11.17
CA THR A 157 4.10 21.33 -9.91
C THR A 157 5.43 22.08 -9.99
N PRO A 158 5.75 22.98 -9.04
CA PRO A 158 7.02 23.70 -9.05
C PRO A 158 8.22 22.73 -9.04
N PRO A 159 9.25 22.94 -9.88
CA PRO A 159 10.37 22.01 -10.01
C PRO A 159 11.08 21.68 -8.69
N GLU A 160 11.19 22.65 -7.77
CA GLU A 160 11.80 22.50 -6.44
C GLU A 160 11.00 21.61 -5.49
N SER A 161 9.73 21.36 -5.80
CA SER A 161 8.84 20.51 -5.00
C SER A 161 9.01 19.03 -5.32
N VAL A 162 9.78 18.70 -6.35
CA VAL A 162 10.01 17.34 -6.79
C VAL A 162 11.48 17.05 -7.08
N THR A 163 11.84 15.78 -7.00
CA THR A 163 13.16 15.24 -7.31
C THR A 163 13.04 14.00 -8.18
N GLY A 164 14.17 13.56 -8.74
CA GLY A 164 14.26 12.40 -9.61
C GLY A 164 14.15 12.76 -11.10
N THR A 165 14.53 11.80 -11.95
CA THR A 165 14.58 11.94 -13.41
C THR A 165 13.66 10.91 -14.09
N GLY A 166 13.32 11.14 -15.37
CA GLY A 166 12.50 10.21 -16.16
C GLY A 166 10.99 10.31 -15.93
N TYR A 167 10.26 9.19 -16.04
CA TYR A 167 8.78 9.16 -15.91
C TYR A 167 8.30 9.31 -14.46
N GLN A 168 9.12 8.90 -13.49
CA GLN A 168 8.75 8.89 -12.07
C GLN A 168 9.42 10.04 -11.33
N ARG A 169 8.66 10.68 -10.45
CA ARG A 169 9.11 11.75 -9.56
C ARG A 169 8.90 11.36 -8.10
N GLN A 170 9.53 12.11 -7.21
CA GLN A 170 9.32 12.03 -5.77
C GLN A 170 9.15 13.46 -5.25
N ALA A 171 8.30 13.67 -4.24
CA ALA A 171 8.28 14.94 -3.52
C ALA A 171 9.68 15.21 -2.94
N SER A 172 10.16 16.45 -3.01
CA SER A 172 11.47 16.85 -2.48
C SER A 172 11.58 16.72 -0.95
N GLY A 173 10.43 16.66 -0.26
CA GLY A 173 10.34 16.39 1.16
C GLY A 173 8.96 15.87 1.58
N MET A 174 8.88 15.29 2.77
CA MET A 174 7.63 14.80 3.39
C MET A 174 7.02 15.82 4.34
N THR A 175 6.97 17.08 3.90
CA THR A 175 6.48 18.20 4.71
C THR A 175 5.16 18.73 4.14
N MET A 176 4.38 19.38 5.01
CA MET A 176 3.12 20.03 4.60
C MET A 176 3.35 21.06 3.48
N ALA A 177 4.43 21.84 3.58
CA ALA A 177 4.76 22.88 2.60
C ALA A 177 5.01 22.29 1.21
N VAL A 178 5.77 21.19 1.11
CA VAL A 178 6.01 20.51 -0.18
C VAL A 178 4.73 19.87 -0.70
N PHE A 179 3.89 19.29 0.16
CA PHE A 179 2.66 18.65 -0.32
C PHE A 179 1.67 19.67 -0.88
N ALA A 180 1.59 20.85 -0.29
CA ALA A 180 0.71 21.93 -0.74
C ALA A 180 1.02 22.44 -2.16
N THR A 181 2.23 22.18 -2.68
CA THR A 181 2.64 22.59 -4.03
C THR A 181 2.48 21.49 -5.09
N LEU A 182 2.26 20.24 -4.68
CA LEU A 182 2.04 19.13 -5.62
C LEU A 182 0.66 19.29 -6.28
N ALA A 183 0.65 19.37 -7.62
CA ALA A 183 -0.57 19.56 -8.40
C ALA A 183 -1.12 18.22 -8.90
N PHE A 184 -2.44 18.05 -8.78
CA PHE A 184 -3.17 16.87 -9.22
C PHE A 184 -4.40 17.24 -10.02
N ARG A 185 -4.60 16.61 -11.17
CA ARG A 185 -5.70 16.90 -12.10
C ARG A 185 -7.01 16.28 -11.62
N ALA A 186 -8.03 17.10 -11.41
CA ALA A 186 -9.33 16.67 -10.87
C ALA A 186 -10.03 15.63 -11.75
N ASP A 187 -9.97 15.81 -13.07
CA ASP A 187 -10.57 14.92 -14.07
C ASP A 187 -9.98 13.51 -14.02
N GLN A 188 -8.67 13.39 -13.74
CA GLN A 188 -7.98 12.10 -13.62
C GLN A 188 -8.23 11.40 -12.27
N ILE A 189 -8.51 12.17 -11.22
CA ILE A 189 -8.91 11.62 -9.92
C ILE A 189 -10.32 11.01 -10.03
N GLY A 190 -11.24 11.74 -10.67
CA GLY A 190 -12.62 11.33 -10.85
C GLY A 190 -13.30 10.99 -9.53
N THR A 191 -13.90 9.80 -9.46
CA THR A 191 -14.60 9.29 -8.27
C THR A 191 -13.71 8.36 -7.42
N SER A 192 -12.39 8.45 -7.55
CA SER A 192 -11.48 7.60 -6.77
C SER A 192 -11.30 8.15 -5.36
N HIS A 193 -11.34 7.26 -4.37
CA HIS A 193 -11.27 7.61 -2.97
C HIS A 193 -9.96 7.18 -2.31
N LEU A 194 -9.36 6.06 -2.74
CA LEU A 194 -8.06 5.55 -2.35
C LEU A 194 -7.28 5.08 -3.59
N TRP A 195 -6.07 5.59 -3.81
CA TRP A 195 -5.26 5.16 -4.96
C TRP A 195 -3.77 5.27 -4.70
N ARG A 196 -3.00 4.66 -5.60
CA ARG A 196 -1.58 4.91 -5.78
C ARG A 196 -1.34 5.74 -7.04
N GLU A 197 -0.34 6.61 -7.00
CA GLU A 197 -0.01 7.44 -8.16
C GLU A 197 1.03 6.76 -9.05
N ARG A 198 0.84 6.82 -10.37
CA ARG A 198 1.76 6.23 -11.34
C ARG A 198 3.03 7.06 -11.43
N ARG A 199 2.92 8.39 -11.49
CA ARG A 199 4.07 9.27 -11.76
C ARG A 199 4.77 9.80 -10.51
N LEU A 200 4.18 9.63 -9.32
CA LEU A 200 4.72 10.10 -8.05
C LEU A 200 4.96 8.92 -7.10
N LEU A 201 6.23 8.68 -6.79
CA LEU A 201 6.68 7.55 -5.98
C LEU A 201 6.68 7.79 -4.48
N ARG A 202 6.56 9.05 -4.06
CA ARG A 202 6.66 9.49 -2.66
C ARG A 202 5.95 10.85 -2.57
N PRO A 203 4.79 10.96 -1.88
CA PRO A 203 4.00 9.88 -1.28
C PRO A 203 3.48 8.87 -2.33
N ARG A 204 3.08 7.67 -1.87
CA ARG A 204 2.56 6.60 -2.75
C ARG A 204 1.07 6.33 -2.64
N VAL A 205 0.45 6.77 -1.56
CA VAL A 205 -0.95 6.46 -1.24
C VAL A 205 -1.67 7.78 -1.06
N PHE A 206 -2.82 7.90 -1.70
CA PHE A 206 -3.62 9.12 -1.73
C PHE A 206 -5.05 8.84 -1.31
N LEU A 207 -5.66 9.83 -0.68
CA LEU A 207 -7.05 9.81 -0.23
C LEU A 207 -7.80 10.99 -0.84
N SER A 208 -9.06 10.77 -1.21
CA SER A 208 -10.00 11.87 -1.47
C SER A 208 -10.40 12.57 -0.17
N ASP A 209 -10.91 13.81 -0.28
CA ASP A 209 -11.55 14.50 0.85
C ASP A 209 -12.69 13.69 1.48
N ILE A 210 -13.46 12.95 0.68
CA ILE A 210 -14.61 12.17 1.17
C ILE A 210 -14.15 11.04 2.08
N LEU A 211 -13.16 10.24 1.63
CA LEU A 211 -12.61 9.17 2.46
C LEU A 211 -11.92 9.74 3.71
N GLN A 212 -11.19 10.85 3.58
CA GLN A 212 -10.56 11.50 4.71
C GLN A 212 -11.58 11.98 5.75
N ALA A 213 -12.71 12.55 5.31
CA ALA A 213 -13.79 12.99 6.19
C ALA A 213 -14.46 11.83 6.93
N GLU A 214 -14.73 10.70 6.26
CA GLU A 214 -15.31 9.52 6.92
C GLU A 214 -14.31 8.88 7.91
N ILE A 215 -13.01 8.89 7.61
CA ILE A 215 -11.96 8.46 8.55
C ILE A 215 -11.96 9.34 9.82
N LEU A 216 -12.01 10.66 9.66
CA LEU A 216 -12.06 11.60 10.79
C LEU A 216 -13.33 11.43 11.62
N LYS A 217 -14.49 11.33 10.96
CA LYS A 217 -15.80 11.12 11.58
C LYS A 217 -15.86 9.82 12.39
N ALA A 218 -15.20 8.77 11.89
CA ALA A 218 -15.07 7.50 12.59
C ALA A 218 -14.03 7.50 13.72
N GLY A 219 -13.26 8.58 13.89
CA GLY A 219 -12.20 8.68 14.91
C GLY A 219 -11.01 7.77 14.62
N LEU A 220 -10.81 7.37 13.36
CA LEU A 220 -9.80 6.39 12.99
C LEU A 220 -8.41 7.02 12.89
N ASN A 221 -7.45 6.40 13.54
CA ASN A 221 -6.06 6.82 13.52
C ASN A 221 -5.33 6.22 12.30
N ILE A 222 -4.91 7.08 11.37
CA ILE A 222 -4.14 6.72 10.16
C ILE A 222 -2.80 7.48 10.12
N PRO A 223 -1.82 7.10 9.28
CA PRO A 223 -0.56 7.82 9.20
C PRO A 223 -0.76 9.29 8.85
N LYS A 224 0.24 10.10 9.20
CA LYS A 224 0.27 11.52 8.86
C LYS A 224 0.03 11.70 7.37
N HIS A 225 -0.86 12.63 7.02
CA HIS A 225 -1.19 12.93 5.65
C HIS A 225 -1.34 14.44 5.48
N HIS A 226 -1.04 14.92 4.29
CA HIS A 226 -1.07 16.34 3.96
C HIS A 226 -1.89 16.57 2.71
N LYS A 227 -2.62 17.69 2.73
CA LYS A 227 -3.42 18.12 1.59
C LYS A 227 -2.52 18.50 0.43
N VAL A 228 -2.93 18.15 -0.78
CA VAL A 228 -2.27 18.52 -2.04
C VAL A 228 -3.18 19.43 -2.86
N LYS A 229 -2.60 20.12 -3.86
CA LYS A 229 -3.33 21.01 -4.75
C LYS A 229 -4.08 20.20 -5.80
N THR A 230 -5.36 20.48 -5.98
CA THR A 230 -6.13 19.98 -7.11
C THR A 230 -6.28 21.09 -8.15
N ILE A 231 -6.08 20.77 -9.42
CA ILE A 231 -6.20 21.66 -10.58
C ILE A 231 -7.20 21.12 -11.60
#